data_AF-M8BJ28-F1
#
_entry.id   AF-M8BJ28-F1
#
_cell.length_a   1.000
_cell.length_b   1.000
_cell.length_c   1.000
_cell.angle_alpha   90.00
_cell.angle_beta   90.00
_cell.angle_gamma   90.00
#
_symmetry.space_group_name_H-M   'P 1'
#
loop_
_entity.id
_entity.type
_entity.pdbx_description
1 polymer ?
#
loop_
_entity_poly.entity_id
_entity_poly.type
_entity_poly.pdbx_seq_one_letter_code
_entity_poly.pdbx_strand_id
1 'polypeptide(L)' 'MASTAAAAAAPVVMVTNDDGIDAPGLRFLVDQLVAQGRYRVLVCAPDTSVLSPPPSPS' A
#
# COMPACT_ATOMS: atom_id res chain seq x y z
N MET A 1 -3.36 -28.82 22.39
CA MET A 1 -3.13 -27.61 23.22
C MET A 1 -3.11 -26.42 22.28
N ALA A 2 -4.22 -25.68 22.17
CA ALA A 2 -4.28 -24.47 21.35
C ALA A 2 -3.50 -23.35 22.07
N SER A 3 -2.57 -22.70 21.37
CA SER A 3 -1.75 -21.61 21.92
C SER A 3 -2.62 -20.38 22.13
N THR A 4 -2.78 -19.97 23.38
CA THR A 4 -3.51 -18.76 23.82
C THR A 4 -2.65 -17.51 23.63
N ALA A 5 -2.02 -17.33 22.48
CA ALA A 5 -1.56 -16.01 22.09
C ALA A 5 -2.84 -15.19 21.88
N ALA A 6 -3.12 -14.25 22.78
CA ALA A 6 -4.16 -13.23 22.61
C ALA A 6 -4.14 -12.83 21.14
N ALA A 7 -5.26 -13.00 20.41
CA ALA A 7 -5.29 -12.88 18.95
C ALA A 7 -4.60 -11.57 18.55
N ALA A 8 -3.31 -11.66 18.20
CA ALA A 8 -2.47 -10.49 18.11
C ALA A 8 -2.98 -9.73 16.91
N ALA A 9 -3.34 -8.46 17.11
CA ALA A 9 -3.84 -7.63 16.02
C ALA A 9 -2.87 -7.74 14.84
N ALA A 10 -3.40 -7.99 13.65
CA ALA A 10 -2.59 -8.13 12.45
C ALA A 10 -1.66 -6.91 12.31
N PRO A 11 -0.36 -7.10 12.03
CA PRO A 11 0.56 -6.00 11.85
C PRO A 11 0.05 -5.02 10.81
N VAL A 12 0.19 -3.72 11.09
CA VAL A 12 -0.19 -2.65 10.18
C VAL A 12 1.01 -2.28 9.32
N VAL A 13 0.84 -2.28 8.00
CA VAL A 13 1.90 -1.93 7.02
C VAL A 13 1.42 -0.75 6.19
N MET A 14 2.19 0.35 6.21
CA MET A 14 1.95 1.49 5.33
C MET A 14 2.87 1.38 4.12
N VAL A 15 2.28 1.45 2.91
CA VAL A 15 2.99 1.37 1.64
C VAL A 15 2.86 2.72 0.91
N THR A 16 3.97 3.17 0.35
CA THR A 16 4.07 4.43 -0.40
C THR A 16 5.06 4.29 -1.57
N ASN A 17 4.94 5.17 -2.56
CA ASN A 17 5.86 5.30 -3.71
C ASN A 17 5.83 6.75 -4.24
N ASP A 18 6.69 7.05 -5.22
CA ASP A 18 6.80 8.34 -5.90
C ASP A 18 6.12 8.37 -7.29
N ASP A 19 5.88 7.21 -7.90
CA ASP A 19 5.18 7.09 -9.19
C ASP A 19 3.68 7.41 -9.13
N GLY A 20 3.09 7.33 -7.93
CA GLY A 20 1.68 7.64 -7.67
C GLY A 20 0.81 6.41 -7.36
N ILE A 21 -0.42 6.70 -6.91
CA ILE A 21 -1.37 5.72 -6.35
C ILE A 21 -1.83 4.67 -7.38
N ASP A 22 -1.83 5.04 -8.65
CA ASP A 22 -2.21 4.16 -9.77
C ASP A 22 -1.01 3.41 -10.38
N ALA A 23 0.21 3.60 -9.84
CA ALA A 23 1.39 2.93 -10.38
C ALA A 23 1.26 1.40 -10.29
N PRO A 24 1.59 0.66 -11.37
CA PRO A 24 1.40 -0.79 -11.42
C PRO A 24 2.23 -1.53 -10.37
N GLY A 25 3.44 -1.04 -10.06
CA GLY A 25 4.30 -1.63 -9.04
C GLY A 25 3.72 -1.52 -7.63
N LEU A 26 3.15 -0.36 -7.27
CA LEU A 26 2.47 -0.17 -5.98
C LEU A 26 1.27 -1.09 -5.86
N ARG A 27 0.43 -1.14 -6.91
CA ARG A 27 -0.77 -1.98 -6.95
C ARG A 27 -0.44 -3.46 -6.77
N PHE A 28 0.54 -3.97 -7.52
CA PHE A 28 0.96 -5.37 -7.43
C PHE A 28 1.49 -5.72 -6.04
N LEU A 29 2.30 -4.85 -5.43
CA LEU A 29 2.81 -5.06 -4.08
C LEU A 29 1.67 -5.11 -3.05
N VAL A 30 0.73 -4.16 -3.12
CA VAL A 30 -0.42 -4.11 -2.23
C VAL A 30 -1.29 -5.37 -2.38
N ASP A 31 -1.57 -5.79 -3.61
CA ASP A 31 -2.34 -7.01 -3.89
C ASP A 31 -1.68 -8.24 -3.28
N GLN A 32 -0.35 -8.38 -3.38
CA GLN A 32 0.37 -9.48 -2.75
C GLN A 32 0.28 -9.43 -1.22
N LEU A 33 0.44 -8.27 -0.61
CA LEU A 33 0.34 -8.10 0.85
C LEU A 33 -1.07 -8.42 1.38
N VAL A 34 -2.11 -7.99 0.66
CA VAL A 34 -3.51 -8.29 0.98
C VAL A 34 -3.81 -9.78 0.81
N ALA A 35 -3.35 -10.39 -0.28
CA ALA A 35 -3.57 -11.81 -0.55
C ALA A 35 -2.98 -12.75 0.51
N GLN A 36 -1.93 -12.31 1.24
CA GLN A 36 -1.40 -13.08 2.38
C GLN A 36 -2.38 -13.17 3.56
N GLY A 37 -3.32 -12.22 3.71
CA GLY A 37 -4.28 -12.19 4.82
C GLY A 37 -3.66 -12.01 6.21
N ARG A 38 -2.38 -11.62 6.27
CA ARG A 38 -1.60 -11.49 7.52
C ARG A 38 -1.45 -10.05 7.99
N TYR A 39 -1.78 -9.07 7.15
CA TYR A 39 -1.48 -7.66 7.37
C TYR A 39 -2.72 -6.80 7.20
N ARG A 40 -2.78 -5.71 7.97
CA ARG A 40 -3.64 -4.58 7.67
C ARG A 40 -2.84 -3.58 6.83
N VAL A 41 -3.13 -3.52 5.54
CA VAL A 41 -2.40 -2.68 4.59
C VAL A 41 -3.04 -1.30 4.52
N LEU A 42 -2.22 -0.25 4.66
CA LEU A 42 -2.57 1.15 4.42
C LEU A 42 -1.75 1.63 3.24
N VAL A 43 -2.37 2.34 2.30
CA VAL A 43 -1.69 2.86 1.12
C VAL A 43 -1.79 4.38 1.14
N CYS A 44 -0.66 5.05 0.96
CA CYS A 44 -0.58 6.50 0.84
C CYS A 44 0.48 6.83 -0.21
N ALA A 45 0.06 7.40 -1.33
CA ALA A 45 0.91 7.75 -2.45
C ALA A 45 0.36 9.02 -3.12
N PRO A 46 1.17 9.78 -3.86
CA PRO A 46 0.68 10.95 -4.58
C PRO A 46 -0.33 10.55 -5.67
N ASP A 47 -1.25 11.44 -6.02
CA ASP A 47 -2.25 11.18 -7.07
C ASP A 47 -1.60 10.92 -8.44
N THR A 48 -0.47 11.59 -8.70
CA THR A 48 0.34 11.44 -9.92
C THR A 48 1.81 11.32 -9.58
N SER A 49 2.61 10.80 -10.52
CA SER A 49 4.07 10.77 -10.37
C SER A 49 4.61 12.16 -10.08
N VAL A 50 5.49 12.26 -9.07
CA VAL A 50 6.19 13.50 -8.73
C VAL A 50 7.08 14.02 -9.86
N LEU A 51 7.40 13.18 -10.86
CA LEU A 51 8.18 13.52 -12.04
C LEU A 51 7.31 13.95 -13.24
N SER A 52 5.98 13.87 -13.16
CA SER A 52 5.15 14.43 -14.21
C SER A 52 5.14 15.96 -14.12
N PRO A 53 5.36 16.69 -15.24
CA PRO A 53 5.24 18.13 -15.24
C PRO A 53 3.81 18.54 -14.83
N PRO A 54 3.64 19.69 -14.15
CA PRO A 54 2.31 20.19 -13.82
C PRO A 54 1.49 20.34 -15.10
N PRO A 55 0.16 20.11 -15.04
CA PRO A 55 -0.69 20.28 -16.22
C PRO A 55 -0.57 21.71 -16.75
N SER A 56 -0.41 21.86 -18.07
CA SER A 56 -0.34 23.18 -18.71
C SER A 56 -1.60 23.98 -18.39
N PRO A 57 -1.48 25.26 -17.97
CA PRO A 57 -2.65 26.11 -17.79
C PRO A 57 -3.36 26.30 -19.13
N SER A 58 -4.68 26.20 -19.11
CA SER A 58 -5.57 26.47 -20.26
C SER A 58 -5.65 27.96 -20.56
#